data_AF-A0A849T3U0-F1
#
_entry.id   AF-A0A849T3U0-F1
#
_cell.length_a   1.000
_cell.length_b   1.000
_cell.length_c   1.000
_cell.angle_alpha   90.00
_cell.angle_beta   90.00
_cell.angle_gamma   90.00
#
_symmetry.space_group_name_H-M   'P 1'
#
loop_
_entity.id
_entity.type
_entity.pdbx_description
1 polymer ?
#
loop_
_entity_poly.entity_id
_entity_poly.type
_entity_poly.pdbx_seq_one_letter_code
_entity_poly.pdbx_strand_id
1 'polypeptide(L)'
;MKIKMMSKLNQMKYFAVLLLAVLFLILYSFNAFSQSEVPMGVDDTFSMQASQAIYKPEVRYIEYESTCSREVYDGTVSTCSSGRTERRCRKISGVGEECWEETEEICSDVETTRTETYSCTKVDRVVEQVYDYNVTANINVVKSLRSKNYDLGQCYFGVRLEASSESFYARCNEAIIRINILERKETIDQRNKNRNIVLELDFFPIAELNALKFGLVDLKFTNNKLTFNSFDLTKSSNYKLTVVLSRNRILLKDKVILTKVLSASDLKIISQDKNGLSLFEVDLQKLSGGFDSTKKHNLKVELKTIKSVDVSNSINLPALTNIHNNSLIINN
;
A
#
# COMPACT_ATOMS: atom_id res chain seq x y z
N MET A 1 11.06 32.80 36.45
CA MET A 1 11.63 31.51 36.01
C MET A 1 10.69 30.28 36.13
N LYS A 2 9.44 30.41 36.63
CA LYS A 2 8.50 29.27 36.77
C LYS A 2 7.58 29.00 35.55
N ILE A 3 7.41 29.95 34.63
CA ILE A 3 6.41 29.85 33.54
C ILE A 3 6.87 28.92 32.40
N LYS A 4 8.19 28.80 32.16
CA LYS A 4 8.74 27.88 31.13
C LYS A 4 8.63 26.39 31.49
N MET A 5 8.38 26.06 32.76
CA MET A 5 8.38 24.67 33.24
C MET A 5 7.00 24.00 33.13
N MET A 6 5.90 24.77 33.20
CA MET A 6 4.53 24.24 33.02
C MET A 6 4.19 23.89 31.57
N SER A 7 4.81 24.56 30.58
CA SER A 7 4.61 24.29 29.15
C SER A 7 5.12 22.91 28.71
N LYS A 8 6.26 22.45 29.25
CA LYS A 8 6.81 21.12 28.93
C LYS A 8 5.98 19.97 29.51
N LEU A 9 5.31 20.20 30.65
CA LEU A 9 4.52 19.16 31.31
C LEU A 9 3.23 18.84 30.55
N ASN A 10 2.60 19.86 29.96
CA ASN A 10 1.41 19.65 29.12
C ASN A 10 1.77 18.98 27.79
N GLN A 11 2.92 19.31 27.19
CA GLN A 11 3.37 18.65 25.95
C GLN A 11 3.65 17.15 26.12
N MET A 12 4.16 16.72 27.28
CA MET A 12 4.36 15.29 27.56
C MET A 12 3.05 14.51 27.72
N LYS A 13 1.99 15.15 28.23
CA LYS A 13 0.65 14.53 28.34
C LYS A 13 0.01 14.29 26.97
N TYR A 14 0.10 15.26 26.06
CA TYR A 14 -0.39 15.10 24.68
C TYR A 14 0.37 14.01 23.91
N PHE A 15 1.68 13.91 24.11
CA PHE A 15 2.48 12.87 23.48
C PHE A 15 2.11 11.46 24.00
N ALA A 16 1.89 11.32 25.31
CA ALA A 16 1.46 10.06 25.93
C ALA A 16 0.08 9.60 25.43
N VAL A 17 -0.89 10.52 25.28
CA VAL A 17 -2.23 10.21 24.73
C VAL A 17 -2.15 9.83 23.25
N LEU A 18 -1.33 10.54 22.46
CA LEU A 18 -1.13 10.22 21.04
C LEU A 18 -0.49 8.85 20.85
N LEU A 19 0.49 8.49 21.70
CA LEU A 19 1.19 7.21 21.63
C LEU A 19 0.29 6.05 22.08
N LEU A 20 -0.59 6.27 23.07
CA LEU A 20 -1.63 5.32 23.47
C LEU A 20 -2.68 5.10 22.36
N ALA A 21 -3.07 6.15 21.63
CA ALA A 21 -3.96 6.05 20.48
C ALA A 21 -3.34 5.28 19.31
N VAL A 22 -2.05 5.48 19.03
CA VAL A 22 -1.31 4.71 18.01
C VAL A 22 -1.14 3.25 18.45
N LEU A 23 -0.92 3.00 19.75
CA LEU A 23 -0.85 1.64 20.29
C LEU A 23 -2.21 0.93 20.17
N PHE A 24 -3.32 1.63 20.43
CA PHE A 24 -4.68 1.09 20.22
C PHE A 24 -4.99 0.86 18.74
N LEU A 25 -4.47 1.69 17.82
CA LEU A 25 -4.58 1.49 16.37
C LEU A 25 -3.78 0.28 15.86
N ILE A 26 -2.66 -0.08 16.51
CA ILE A 26 -1.89 -1.28 16.21
C ILE A 26 -2.50 -2.53 16.87
N LEU A 27 -3.07 -2.36 18.08
CA LEU A 27 -3.79 -3.41 18.81
C LEU A 27 -5.18 -3.69 18.25
N TYR A 28 -5.78 -2.75 17.52
CA TYR A 28 -6.78 -2.98 16.46
C TYR A 28 -6.11 -3.57 15.21
N SER A 29 -5.27 -4.59 15.44
CA SER A 29 -5.62 -5.93 14.99
C SER A 29 -6.43 -5.87 13.71
N PHE A 30 -5.74 -6.01 12.58
CA PHE A 30 -5.64 -7.36 12.05
C PHE A 30 -6.97 -8.06 12.24
N ASN A 31 -7.94 -7.61 11.43
CA ASN A 31 -9.16 -8.32 11.11
C ASN A 31 -8.90 -9.81 11.31
N ALA A 32 -9.74 -10.42 12.13
CA ALA A 32 -9.82 -11.86 12.36
C ALA A 32 -10.07 -12.58 11.02
N PHE A 33 -9.05 -12.61 10.18
CA PHE A 33 -8.92 -13.56 9.10
C PHE A 33 -8.62 -14.86 9.80
N SER A 34 -9.51 -15.84 9.63
CA SER A 34 -9.19 -17.22 9.94
C SER A 34 -8.07 -17.63 8.99
N GLN A 35 -6.83 -17.33 9.39
CA GLN A 35 -5.64 -17.93 8.83
C GLN A 35 -5.50 -19.26 9.57
N SER A 36 -5.93 -20.32 8.90
CA SER A 36 -5.66 -21.68 9.36
C SER A 36 -4.38 -22.12 8.65
N GLU A 37 -3.39 -22.58 9.42
CA GLU A 37 -2.12 -23.08 8.91
C GLU A 37 -1.85 -24.46 9.54
N VAL A 38 -1.42 -25.41 8.71
CA VAL A 38 -1.11 -26.77 9.13
C VAL A 38 0.25 -27.20 8.59
N PRO A 39 1.03 -27.98 9.37
CA PRO A 39 2.21 -28.65 8.83
C PRO A 39 1.76 -29.65 7.76
N MET A 40 2.45 -29.69 6.61
CA MET A 40 2.09 -30.57 5.49
C MET A 40 2.34 -32.04 5.79
N GLY A 41 3.23 -32.35 6.74
CA GLY A 41 3.57 -33.70 7.17
C GLY A 41 4.17 -34.56 6.06
N VAL A 42 4.42 -35.84 6.38
CA VAL A 42 4.98 -36.81 5.44
C VAL A 42 3.90 -37.51 4.58
N ASP A 43 2.67 -37.62 5.07
CA ASP A 43 1.58 -38.36 4.41
C ASP A 43 1.16 -37.72 3.10
N ASP A 44 0.91 -38.46 2.03
CA ASP A 44 0.60 -37.92 0.69
C ASP A 44 -0.67 -37.05 0.63
N THR A 45 -1.51 -37.09 1.66
CA THR A 45 -2.72 -36.29 1.76
C THR A 45 -2.89 -35.71 3.15
N PHE A 46 -3.49 -34.52 3.24
CA PHE A 46 -3.96 -33.97 4.52
C PHE A 46 -5.24 -33.18 4.33
N SER A 47 -5.99 -32.98 5.41
CA SER A 47 -7.21 -32.18 5.41
C SER A 47 -7.09 -31.04 6.42
N MET A 48 -7.68 -29.90 6.09
CA MET A 48 -7.82 -28.80 7.02
C MET A 48 -9.21 -28.18 6.92
N GLN A 49 -9.61 -27.54 8.01
CA GLN A 49 -10.84 -26.77 8.07
C GLN A 49 -10.51 -25.31 8.38
N ALA A 50 -11.24 -24.40 7.74
CA ALA A 50 -11.22 -22.97 8.05
C ALA A 50 -12.65 -22.45 8.12
N SER A 51 -12.92 -21.54 9.06
CA SER A 51 -14.25 -20.97 9.23
C SER A 51 -14.18 -19.49 9.56
N GLN A 52 -15.08 -18.70 8.99
CA GLN A 52 -15.16 -17.27 9.22
C GLN A 52 -16.62 -16.80 9.30
N ALA A 53 -16.94 -15.99 10.30
CA ALA A 53 -18.20 -15.27 10.38
C ALA A 53 -18.15 -14.02 9.49
N ILE A 54 -19.17 -13.85 8.65
CA ILE A 54 -19.33 -12.70 7.76
C ILE A 54 -20.35 -11.75 8.38
N TYR A 55 -19.98 -10.48 8.43
CA TYR A 55 -20.80 -9.39 8.93
C TYR A 55 -21.17 -8.47 7.77
N LYS A 56 -22.37 -7.89 7.83
CA LYS A 56 -22.81 -6.86 6.90
C LYS A 56 -22.97 -5.52 7.62
N PRO A 57 -22.68 -4.40 6.94
CA PRO A 57 -22.96 -3.09 7.49
C PRO A 57 -24.48 -2.85 7.48
N GLU A 58 -25.03 -2.51 8.63
CA GLU A 58 -26.40 -2.02 8.77
C GLU A 58 -26.35 -0.53 9.11
N VAL A 59 -27.11 0.28 8.35
CA VAL A 59 -27.17 1.73 8.54
C VAL A 59 -28.37 2.04 9.39
N ARG A 60 -28.15 2.69 10.53
CA ARG A 60 -29.21 3.20 11.41
C ARG A 60 -29.10 4.71 11.50
N TYR A 61 -30.25 5.35 11.54
CA TYR A 61 -30.38 6.79 11.69
C TYR A 61 -30.87 7.04 13.11
N ILE A 62 -30.06 7.74 13.92
CA ILE A 62 -30.40 8.08 15.29
C ILE A 62 -30.77 9.56 15.29
N GLU A 63 -32.04 9.83 15.60
CA GLU A 63 -32.54 11.17 15.79
C GLU A 63 -32.23 11.62 17.23
N TYR A 64 -31.69 12.83 17.37
CA TYR A 64 -31.48 13.45 18.67
C TYR A 64 -31.85 14.91 18.63
N GLU A 65 -32.40 15.37 19.75
CA GLU A 65 -32.71 16.77 19.96
C GLU A 65 -31.41 17.58 20.05
N SER A 66 -31.37 18.69 19.33
CA SER A 66 -30.24 19.61 19.29
C SER A 66 -30.75 21.05 19.26
N THR A 67 -29.85 21.98 19.52
CA THR A 67 -30.13 23.41 19.36
C THR A 67 -29.51 23.87 18.05
N CYS A 68 -30.34 24.36 17.14
CA CYS A 68 -29.92 25.01 15.91
C CYS A 68 -29.96 26.52 16.09
N SER A 69 -29.21 27.24 15.24
CA SER A 69 -29.23 28.68 15.17
C SER A 69 -29.54 29.14 13.75
N ARG A 70 -30.31 30.21 13.62
CA ARG A 70 -30.51 30.93 12.37
C ARG A 70 -30.24 32.42 12.58
N GLU A 71 -29.75 33.08 11.56
CA GLU A 71 -29.68 34.54 11.55
C GLU A 71 -31.04 35.09 11.13
N VAL A 72 -31.57 36.01 11.91
CA VAL A 72 -32.82 36.71 11.66
C VAL A 72 -32.51 38.18 11.53
N TYR A 73 -33.01 38.78 10.45
CA TYR A 73 -32.91 40.21 10.24
C TYR A 73 -33.60 40.99 11.37
N ASP A 74 -32.88 41.92 11.98
CA ASP A 74 -33.29 42.68 13.18
C ASP A 74 -33.49 44.18 12.90
N GLY A 75 -33.35 44.59 11.64
CA GLY A 75 -33.46 45.98 11.18
C GLY A 75 -32.16 46.52 10.60
N THR A 76 -32.04 47.83 10.55
CA THR A 76 -30.84 48.55 10.14
C THR A 76 -30.39 49.51 11.23
N VAL A 77 -29.08 49.66 11.37
CA VAL A 77 -28.48 50.72 12.17
C VAL A 77 -27.76 51.67 11.23
N SER A 78 -28.05 52.96 11.35
CA SER A 78 -27.36 53.98 10.60
C SER A 78 -25.97 54.17 11.19
N THR A 79 -24.94 53.94 10.39
CA THR A 79 -23.55 54.16 10.77
C THR A 79 -23.00 55.30 9.95
N CYS A 80 -22.56 56.34 10.65
CA CYS A 80 -21.97 57.51 10.03
C CYS A 80 -20.45 57.46 10.14
N SER A 81 -19.78 57.78 9.05
CA SER A 81 -18.33 57.86 8.98
C SER A 81 -17.92 59.20 8.39
N SER A 82 -16.76 59.71 8.81
CA SER A 82 -16.19 60.90 8.20
C SER A 82 -15.87 60.60 6.74
N GLY A 83 -16.55 61.31 5.86
CA GLY A 83 -16.37 61.29 4.42
C GLY A 83 -15.17 62.11 3.99
N ARG A 84 -15.23 62.62 2.76
CA ARG A 84 -14.12 63.40 2.18
C ARG A 84 -14.06 64.77 2.83
N THR A 85 -12.87 65.18 3.28
CA THR A 85 -12.59 66.55 3.68
C THR A 85 -12.21 67.36 2.44
N GLU A 86 -12.95 68.44 2.20
CA GLU A 86 -12.65 69.38 1.12
C GLU A 86 -12.35 70.77 1.67
N ARG A 87 -11.32 71.41 1.09
CA ARG A 87 -10.96 72.78 1.45
C ARG A 87 -11.87 73.72 0.67
N ARG A 88 -12.78 74.39 1.38
CA ARG A 88 -13.63 75.43 0.82
C ARG A 88 -13.05 76.79 1.15
N CYS A 89 -13.07 77.67 0.17
CA CYS A 89 -12.56 79.02 0.29
C CYS A 89 -13.65 80.01 -0.11
N ARG A 90 -13.83 81.07 0.68
CA ARG A 90 -14.70 82.20 0.32
C ARG A 90 -13.86 83.46 0.20
N LYS A 91 -14.15 84.28 -0.81
CA LYS A 91 -13.56 85.61 -0.94
C LYS A 91 -14.22 86.59 0.01
N ILE A 92 -13.41 87.27 0.80
CA ILE A 92 -13.83 88.36 1.68
C ILE A 92 -13.30 89.65 1.09
N SER A 93 -14.22 90.54 0.69
CA SER A 93 -13.88 91.79 0.00
C SER A 93 -12.91 92.63 0.83
N GLY A 94 -11.77 92.99 0.24
CA GLY A 94 -10.74 93.83 0.85
C GLY A 94 -9.75 93.14 1.79
N VAL A 95 -9.94 91.86 2.13
CA VAL A 95 -9.07 91.12 3.10
C VAL A 95 -8.39 89.90 2.46
N GLY A 96 -8.95 89.38 1.37
CA GLY A 96 -8.40 88.24 0.64
C GLY A 96 -9.35 87.06 0.60
N GLU A 97 -8.82 85.85 0.72
CA GLU A 97 -9.58 84.61 0.68
C GLU A 97 -9.41 83.86 2.00
N GLU A 98 -10.53 83.50 2.63
CA GLU A 98 -10.56 82.70 3.85
C GLU A 98 -10.94 81.27 3.46
N CYS A 99 -10.08 80.32 3.78
CA CYS A 99 -10.30 78.90 3.53
C CYS A 99 -10.40 78.12 4.84
N TRP A 100 -11.32 77.16 4.89
CA TRP A 100 -11.39 76.15 5.94
C TRP A 100 -11.62 74.77 5.34
N GLU A 101 -11.35 73.75 6.13
CA GLU A 101 -11.61 72.36 5.79
C GLU A 101 -13.00 71.98 6.30
N GLU A 102 -13.84 71.49 5.40
CA GLU A 102 -15.17 70.97 5.72
C GLU A 102 -15.15 69.46 5.43
N THR A 103 -15.44 68.65 6.45
CA THR A 103 -15.53 67.19 6.31
C THR A 103 -17.00 66.81 6.24
N GLU A 104 -17.41 66.22 5.12
CA GLU A 104 -18.77 65.69 4.98
C GLU A 104 -18.93 64.43 5.83
N GLU A 105 -20.07 64.26 6.49
CA GLU A 105 -20.41 63.01 7.19
C GLU A 105 -21.26 62.14 6.27
N ILE A 106 -20.79 60.93 6.00
CA ILE A 106 -21.51 59.97 5.14
C ILE A 106 -22.11 58.90 6.04
N CYS A 107 -23.44 58.90 6.10
CA CYS A 107 -24.21 57.88 6.80
C CYS A 107 -24.68 56.81 5.83
N SER A 108 -24.52 55.55 6.22
CA SER A 108 -25.08 54.40 5.51
C SER A 108 -25.78 53.48 6.50
N ASP A 109 -26.95 52.99 6.09
CA ASP A 109 -27.71 52.01 6.86
C ASP A 109 -27.11 50.63 6.65
N VAL A 110 -26.68 50.01 7.75
CA VAL A 110 -26.11 48.66 7.74
C VAL A 110 -27.12 47.71 8.33
N GLU A 111 -27.39 46.61 7.63
CA GLU A 111 -28.27 45.56 8.12
C GLU A 111 -27.72 44.97 9.42
N THR A 112 -28.59 44.86 10.41
CA THR A 112 -28.29 44.18 11.66
C THR A 112 -29.06 42.87 11.72
N THR A 113 -28.36 41.79 12.02
CA THR A 113 -28.94 40.45 12.20
C THR A 113 -28.73 39.98 13.63
N ARG A 114 -29.72 39.30 14.19
CA ARG A 114 -29.60 38.60 15.47
C ARG A 114 -29.65 37.09 15.29
N THR A 115 -28.87 36.37 16.08
CA THR A 115 -28.87 34.92 16.09
C THR A 115 -30.00 34.40 16.98
N GLU A 116 -31.00 33.77 16.39
CA GLU A 116 -32.05 33.05 17.12
C GLU A 116 -31.69 31.57 17.24
N THR A 117 -31.73 31.04 18.45
CA THR A 117 -31.63 29.60 18.71
C THR A 117 -33.01 28.97 18.80
N TYR A 118 -33.16 27.76 18.26
CA TYR A 118 -34.40 27.00 18.31
C TYR A 118 -34.11 25.50 18.42
N SER A 119 -35.04 24.76 19.02
CA SER A 119 -34.96 23.30 19.11
C SER A 119 -35.14 22.69 17.72
N CYS A 120 -34.21 21.82 17.34
CA CYS A 120 -34.24 21.10 16.07
C CYS A 120 -33.90 19.64 16.31
N THR A 121 -34.33 18.76 15.42
CA THR A 121 -33.90 17.35 15.41
C THR A 121 -32.76 17.20 14.42
N LYS A 122 -31.63 16.65 14.88
CA LYS A 122 -30.53 16.23 14.00
C LYS A 122 -30.56 14.72 13.86
N VAL A 123 -30.03 14.24 12.74
CA VAL A 123 -29.97 12.83 12.40
C VAL A 123 -28.51 12.44 12.22
N ASP A 124 -28.01 11.59 13.11
CA ASP A 124 -26.68 10.99 12.96
C ASP A 124 -26.80 9.64 12.27
N ARG A 125 -25.92 9.42 11.29
CA ARG A 125 -25.80 8.14 10.59
C ARG A 125 -24.80 7.25 11.32
N VAL A 126 -25.29 6.16 11.91
CA VAL A 126 -24.47 5.14 12.56
C VAL A 126 -24.41 3.90 11.67
N VAL A 127 -23.21 3.33 11.51
CA VAL A 127 -22.99 2.09 10.76
C VAL A 127 -22.56 1.01 11.74
N GLU A 128 -23.42 0.02 11.96
CA GLU A 128 -23.16 -1.13 12.83
C GLU A 128 -22.81 -2.36 11.99
N GLN A 129 -21.86 -3.18 12.45
CA GLN A 129 -21.54 -4.46 11.79
C GLN A 129 -22.39 -5.56 12.41
N VAL A 130 -23.36 -6.05 11.66
CA VAL A 130 -24.32 -7.07 12.13
C VAL A 130 -24.00 -8.40 11.48
N TYR A 131 -24.09 -9.48 12.26
CA TYR A 131 -23.83 -10.83 11.76
C TYR A 131 -24.78 -11.20 10.60
N ASP A 132 -24.21 -11.70 9.51
CA ASP A 132 -24.96 -12.13 8.34
C ASP A 132 -25.00 -13.66 8.23
N TYR A 133 -23.86 -14.32 8.01
CA TYR A 133 -23.74 -15.77 7.84
C TYR A 133 -22.32 -16.28 8.15
N ASN A 134 -22.15 -17.59 8.33
CA ASN A 134 -20.84 -18.24 8.47
C ASN A 134 -20.40 -18.86 7.14
N VAL A 135 -19.10 -18.80 6.85
CA VAL A 135 -18.46 -19.58 5.80
C VAL A 135 -17.56 -20.62 6.46
N THR A 136 -17.73 -21.89 6.09
CA THR A 136 -16.83 -22.98 6.49
C THR A 136 -16.26 -23.64 5.24
N ALA A 137 -14.94 -23.75 5.16
CA ALA A 137 -14.21 -24.44 4.10
C ALA A 137 -13.58 -25.72 4.65
N ASN A 138 -13.95 -26.87 4.06
CA ASN A 138 -13.29 -28.15 4.26
C ASN A 138 -12.36 -28.37 3.06
N ILE A 139 -11.07 -28.42 3.31
CA ILE A 139 -10.04 -28.45 2.27
C ILE A 139 -9.29 -29.76 2.38
N ASN A 140 -9.41 -30.60 1.35
CA ASN A 140 -8.65 -31.82 1.20
C ASN A 140 -7.50 -31.58 0.24
N VAL A 141 -6.29 -31.94 0.64
CA VAL A 141 -5.07 -31.68 -0.10
C VAL A 141 -4.40 -32.99 -0.45
N VAL A 142 -4.03 -33.12 -1.73
CA VAL A 142 -3.22 -34.22 -2.27
C VAL A 142 -1.87 -33.66 -2.68
N LYS A 143 -0.78 -34.33 -2.31
CA LYS A 143 0.58 -33.92 -2.66
C LYS A 143 1.09 -34.76 -3.82
N SER A 144 1.60 -34.08 -4.85
CA SER A 144 2.27 -34.67 -6.00
C SER A 144 3.75 -34.35 -5.91
N LEU A 145 4.56 -35.35 -5.55
CA LEU A 145 5.99 -35.20 -5.32
C LEU A 145 6.78 -35.60 -6.57
N ARG A 146 7.48 -34.65 -7.19
CA ARG A 146 8.36 -34.92 -8.34
C ARG A 146 9.69 -35.55 -7.93
N SER A 147 10.01 -35.56 -6.64
CA SER A 147 11.18 -36.18 -6.05
C SER A 147 10.82 -36.77 -4.69
N LYS A 148 11.45 -37.88 -4.30
CA LYS A 148 11.21 -38.54 -2.99
C LYS A 148 12.00 -37.91 -1.83
N ASN A 149 12.82 -36.90 -2.10
CA ASN A 149 13.80 -36.37 -1.15
C ASN A 149 13.37 -35.07 -0.47
N TYR A 150 12.08 -34.72 -0.43
CA TYR A 150 11.61 -33.54 0.26
C TYR A 150 11.36 -33.83 1.74
N ASP A 151 11.97 -33.07 2.65
CA ASP A 151 11.57 -32.98 4.04
C ASP A 151 10.36 -32.04 4.16
N LEU A 152 9.18 -32.63 3.99
CA LEU A 152 7.90 -31.94 4.11
C LEU A 152 7.52 -31.60 5.56
N GLY A 153 8.27 -32.09 6.55
CA GLY A 153 8.04 -31.78 7.97
C GLY A 153 8.28 -30.31 8.32
N GLN A 154 9.07 -29.60 7.50
CA GLN A 154 9.35 -28.17 7.64
C GLN A 154 8.50 -27.29 6.70
N CYS A 155 7.51 -27.87 6.03
CA CYS A 155 6.67 -27.18 5.05
C CYS A 155 5.25 -26.96 5.61
N TYR A 156 4.71 -25.76 5.40
CA TYR A 156 3.44 -25.31 5.96
C TYR A 156 2.48 -24.89 4.87
N PHE A 157 1.22 -25.28 5.00
CA PHE A 157 0.14 -24.89 4.11
C PHE A 157 -0.87 -24.07 4.89
N GLY A 158 -1.33 -22.96 4.32
CA GLY A 158 -2.34 -22.14 4.93
C GLY A 158 -3.40 -21.66 3.96
N VAL A 159 -4.55 -21.32 4.54
CA VAL A 159 -5.68 -20.73 3.84
C VAL A 159 -6.14 -19.50 4.58
N ARG A 160 -6.46 -18.48 3.79
CA ARG A 160 -7.22 -17.32 4.24
C ARG A 160 -8.57 -17.34 3.55
N LEU A 161 -9.61 -17.50 4.37
CA LEU A 161 -10.99 -17.54 3.90
C LEU A 161 -11.60 -16.14 3.93
N GLU A 162 -12.41 -15.83 2.92
CA GLU A 162 -13.21 -14.60 2.81
C GLU A 162 -14.64 -14.93 2.33
N ALA A 163 -15.52 -13.93 2.40
CA ALA A 163 -16.97 -14.08 2.13
C ALA A 163 -17.30 -14.76 0.79
N SER A 164 -16.51 -14.48 -0.26
CA SER A 164 -16.70 -14.98 -1.63
C SER A 164 -15.48 -15.69 -2.22
N SER A 165 -14.32 -15.56 -1.57
CA SER A 165 -13.02 -16.02 -2.07
C SER A 165 -12.25 -16.79 -1.00
N GLU A 166 -11.19 -17.44 -1.45
CA GLU A 166 -10.21 -18.10 -0.61
C GLU A 166 -8.83 -17.84 -1.22
N SER A 167 -7.85 -17.62 -0.37
CA SER A 167 -6.45 -17.44 -0.76
C SER A 167 -5.62 -18.50 -0.08
N PHE A 168 -4.94 -19.31 -0.87
CA PHE A 168 -4.04 -20.36 -0.37
C PHE A 168 -2.61 -19.85 -0.35
N TYR A 169 -1.80 -20.37 0.55
CA TYR A 169 -0.36 -20.14 0.54
C TYR A 169 0.37 -21.36 1.07
N ALA A 170 1.61 -21.52 0.63
CA ALA A 170 2.47 -22.62 1.02
C ALA A 170 3.88 -22.09 1.25
N ARG A 171 4.54 -22.56 2.30
CA ARG A 171 5.91 -22.18 2.66
C ARG A 171 6.75 -23.45 2.81
N CYS A 172 7.83 -23.56 2.05
CA CYS A 172 8.69 -24.73 2.05
C CYS A 172 10.11 -24.32 1.64
N ASN A 173 11.11 -24.76 2.41
CA ASN A 173 12.51 -24.38 2.18
C ASN A 173 13.21 -25.26 1.13
N GLU A 174 12.61 -26.38 0.76
CA GLU A 174 13.22 -27.40 -0.11
C GLU A 174 12.56 -27.51 -1.49
N ALA A 175 11.32 -27.05 -1.60
CA ALA A 175 10.53 -27.14 -2.81
C ALA A 175 9.76 -25.85 -3.09
N ILE A 176 9.58 -25.55 -4.38
CA ILE A 176 8.52 -24.65 -4.81
C ILE A 176 7.23 -25.45 -4.94
N ILE A 177 6.13 -24.87 -4.44
CA ILE A 177 4.84 -25.54 -4.40
C ILE A 177 3.89 -24.82 -5.34
N ARG A 178 3.34 -25.56 -6.30
CA ARG A 178 2.24 -25.11 -7.13
C ARG A 178 0.94 -25.65 -6.55
N ILE A 179 -0.04 -24.77 -6.37
CA ILE A 179 -1.36 -25.12 -5.85
C ILE A 179 -2.34 -25.16 -7.02
N ASN A 180 -2.92 -26.33 -7.29
CA ASN A 180 -3.98 -26.51 -8.27
C ASN A 180 -5.30 -26.81 -7.54
N ILE A 181 -6.38 -26.12 -7.91
CA ILE A 181 -7.72 -26.45 -7.42
C ILE A 181 -8.30 -27.51 -8.36
N LEU A 182 -8.48 -28.73 -7.86
CA LEU A 182 -9.07 -29.83 -8.64
C LEU A 182 -10.59 -29.76 -8.62
N GLU A 183 -11.15 -29.49 -7.44
CA GLU A 183 -12.60 -29.46 -7.25
C GLU A 183 -12.98 -28.37 -6.26
N ARG A 184 -14.09 -27.70 -6.55
CA ARG A 184 -14.70 -26.71 -5.67
C ARG A 184 -16.21 -26.90 -5.69
N LYS A 185 -16.76 -27.39 -4.59
CA LYS A 185 -18.20 -27.49 -4.37
C LYS A 185 -18.63 -26.54 -3.29
N GLU A 186 -19.68 -25.78 -3.57
CA GLU A 186 -20.25 -24.85 -2.62
C GLU A 186 -21.70 -25.23 -2.37
N THR A 187 -22.09 -25.22 -1.10
CA THR A 187 -23.45 -25.48 -0.66
C THR A 187 -23.85 -24.38 0.32
N ILE A 188 -25.08 -23.91 0.19
CA ILE A 188 -25.62 -22.85 1.05
C ILE A 188 -26.81 -23.46 1.77
N ASP A 189 -26.75 -23.46 3.10
CA ASP A 189 -27.83 -23.87 3.98
C ASP A 189 -28.11 -22.74 4.97
N GLN A 190 -29.19 -22.00 4.72
CA GLN A 190 -29.61 -20.85 5.51
C GLN A 190 -28.46 -19.83 5.70
N ARG A 191 -27.96 -19.68 6.93
CA ARG A 191 -26.86 -18.79 7.32
C ARG A 191 -25.50 -19.49 7.36
N ASN A 192 -25.37 -20.66 6.74
CA ASN A 192 -24.12 -21.39 6.65
C ASN A 192 -23.77 -21.64 5.18
N LYS A 193 -22.56 -21.26 4.82
CA LYS A 193 -22.01 -21.42 3.49
C LYS A 193 -20.84 -22.39 3.57
N ASN A 194 -21.04 -23.62 3.10
CA ASN A 194 -20.06 -24.68 3.18
C ASN A 194 -19.34 -24.83 1.83
N ARG A 195 -18.02 -24.75 1.83
CA ARG A 195 -17.14 -24.99 0.68
C ARG A 195 -16.36 -26.27 0.90
N ASN A 196 -16.49 -27.24 0.01
CA ASN A 196 -15.63 -28.42 -0.03
C ASN A 196 -14.66 -28.24 -1.20
N ILE A 197 -13.37 -28.18 -0.89
CA ILE A 197 -12.30 -27.87 -1.85
C ILE A 197 -11.33 -29.03 -1.88
N VAL A 198 -10.99 -29.51 -3.07
CA VAL A 198 -9.93 -30.50 -3.28
C VAL A 198 -8.79 -29.81 -4.01
N LEU A 199 -7.61 -29.85 -3.41
CA LEU A 199 -6.39 -29.23 -3.92
C LEU A 199 -5.34 -30.30 -4.25
N GLU A 200 -4.54 -30.01 -5.26
CA GLU A 200 -3.29 -30.70 -5.53
C GLU A 200 -2.11 -29.73 -5.31
N LEU A 201 -1.15 -30.16 -4.52
CA LEU A 201 0.13 -29.48 -4.33
C LEU A 201 1.20 -30.21 -5.15
N ASP A 202 1.70 -29.57 -6.20
CA ASP A 202 2.78 -30.09 -7.04
C ASP A 202 4.12 -29.49 -6.58
N PHE A 203 5.04 -30.35 -6.15
CA PHE A 203 6.32 -29.96 -5.55
C PHE A 203 7.46 -30.03 -6.57
N PHE A 204 8.14 -28.90 -6.76
CA PHE A 204 9.28 -28.74 -7.66
C PHE A 204 10.57 -28.59 -6.87
N PRO A 205 11.65 -29.31 -7.24
CA PRO A 205 12.90 -29.25 -6.50
C PRO A 205 13.59 -27.91 -6.66
N ILE A 206 13.99 -27.29 -5.54
CA ILE A 206 14.77 -26.04 -5.57
C ILE A 206 16.14 -26.23 -6.23
N ALA A 207 16.64 -27.46 -6.37
CA ALA A 207 17.87 -27.73 -7.11
C ALA A 207 17.85 -27.20 -8.56
N GLU A 208 16.67 -27.18 -9.20
CA GLU A 208 16.51 -26.55 -10.53
C GLU A 208 16.43 -25.01 -10.45
N LEU A 209 16.25 -24.46 -9.24
CA LEU A 209 16.10 -23.05 -8.88
C LEU A 209 17.16 -22.53 -7.92
N ASN A 210 18.37 -23.11 -7.97
CA ASN A 210 19.53 -22.65 -7.20
C ASN A 210 19.79 -21.15 -7.36
N ALA A 211 19.49 -20.57 -8.53
CA ALA A 211 19.62 -19.14 -8.78
C ALA A 211 18.69 -18.28 -7.90
N LEU A 212 17.48 -18.76 -7.57
CA LEU A 212 16.57 -18.07 -6.65
C LEU A 212 16.94 -18.29 -5.19
N LYS A 213 17.36 -19.51 -4.83
CA LYS A 213 17.79 -19.83 -3.45
C LYS A 213 19.00 -19.01 -3.03
N PHE A 214 19.97 -18.88 -3.92
CA PHE A 214 21.19 -18.09 -3.69
C PHE A 214 20.95 -16.60 -3.97
N GLY A 215 20.01 -16.28 -4.86
CA GLY A 215 19.69 -14.93 -5.29
C GLY A 215 20.78 -14.32 -6.17
N LEU A 216 20.83 -12.99 -6.14
CA LEU A 216 21.86 -12.19 -6.79
C LEU A 216 22.81 -11.69 -5.71
N VAL A 217 24.07 -12.11 -5.76
CA VAL A 217 25.09 -11.75 -4.75
C VAL A 217 26.16 -10.86 -5.38
N ASP A 218 26.78 -10.00 -4.59
CA ASP A 218 27.86 -9.09 -5.02
C ASP A 218 27.49 -8.22 -6.23
N LEU A 219 26.26 -7.70 -6.25
CA LEU A 219 25.81 -6.79 -7.28
C LEU A 219 26.73 -5.55 -7.29
N LYS A 220 27.44 -5.33 -8.40
CA LYS A 220 28.39 -4.24 -8.60
C LYS A 220 28.12 -3.56 -9.93
N PHE A 221 28.40 -2.27 -9.99
CA PHE A 221 28.34 -1.50 -11.22
C PHE A 221 29.67 -0.80 -11.45
N THR A 222 30.29 -1.04 -12.61
CA THR A 222 31.58 -0.43 -12.97
C THR A 222 31.68 -0.32 -14.49
N ASN A 223 32.11 0.83 -15.02
CA ASN A 223 32.30 1.06 -16.45
C ASN A 223 31.10 0.64 -17.31
N ASN A 224 29.89 1.10 -16.93
CA ASN A 224 28.62 0.78 -17.59
C ASN A 224 28.20 -0.70 -17.58
N LYS A 225 28.92 -1.53 -16.83
CA LYS A 225 28.66 -2.96 -16.70
C LYS A 225 28.14 -3.25 -15.30
N LEU A 226 27.03 -3.95 -15.25
CA LEU A 226 26.50 -4.56 -14.05
C LEU A 226 27.09 -5.96 -13.92
N THR A 227 27.68 -6.27 -12.77
CA THR A 227 28.18 -7.61 -12.46
C THR A 227 27.52 -8.18 -11.21
N PHE A 228 27.27 -9.48 -11.19
CA PHE A 228 26.72 -10.19 -10.03
C PHE A 228 27.01 -11.68 -10.11
N ASN A 229 27.06 -12.32 -8.95
CA ASN A 229 27.16 -13.76 -8.82
C ASN A 229 25.76 -14.38 -8.71
N SER A 230 25.50 -15.42 -9.51
CA SER A 230 24.31 -16.26 -9.38
C SER A 230 24.57 -17.64 -9.99
N PHE A 231 23.71 -18.62 -9.73
CA PHE A 231 23.75 -19.88 -10.50
C PHE A 231 23.36 -19.64 -11.96
N ASP A 232 23.63 -20.61 -12.83
CA ASP A 232 23.48 -20.47 -14.28
C ASP A 232 22.06 -20.01 -14.72
N LEU A 233 21.93 -18.70 -14.96
CA LEU A 233 20.72 -18.04 -15.46
C LEU A 233 20.51 -18.21 -16.97
N THR A 234 21.52 -18.68 -17.71
CA THR A 234 21.46 -18.80 -19.17
C THR A 234 20.79 -20.10 -19.63
N LYS A 235 20.86 -21.14 -18.79
CA LYS A 235 20.31 -22.48 -19.10
C LYS A 235 18.91 -22.74 -18.55
N SER A 236 18.43 -21.89 -17.64
CA SER A 236 17.21 -22.16 -16.90
C SER A 236 16.03 -21.34 -17.43
N SER A 237 15.13 -21.99 -18.16
CA SER A 237 13.89 -21.40 -18.72
C SER A 237 12.86 -20.94 -17.69
N ASN A 238 13.18 -21.04 -16.40
CA ASN A 238 12.28 -20.82 -15.28
C ASN A 238 12.49 -19.47 -14.59
N TYR A 239 13.41 -18.62 -15.06
CA TYR A 239 13.72 -17.32 -14.44
C TYR A 239 13.51 -16.12 -15.35
N LYS A 240 13.01 -15.05 -14.75
CA LYS A 240 12.88 -13.73 -15.35
C LYS A 240 13.76 -12.77 -14.57
N LEU A 241 14.88 -12.37 -15.16
CA LEU A 241 15.74 -11.33 -14.62
C LEU A 241 15.34 -10.00 -15.24
N THR A 242 14.89 -9.04 -14.44
CA THR A 242 14.47 -7.71 -14.91
C THR A 242 15.42 -6.66 -14.36
N VAL A 243 15.93 -5.82 -15.25
CA VAL A 243 16.73 -4.65 -14.89
C VAL A 243 15.89 -3.39 -15.10
N VAL A 244 15.80 -2.59 -14.05
CA VAL A 244 15.16 -1.28 -14.07
C VAL A 244 16.20 -0.22 -13.72
N LEU A 245 16.46 0.69 -14.65
CA LEU A 245 17.32 1.86 -14.43
C LEU A 245 16.43 3.09 -14.41
N SER A 246 16.44 3.84 -13.31
CA SER A 246 15.77 5.13 -13.21
C SER A 246 16.76 6.24 -12.86
N ARG A 247 16.53 7.42 -13.40
CA ARG A 247 17.22 8.64 -13.00
C ARG A 247 16.48 9.30 -11.85
N ASN A 248 17.22 9.51 -10.76
CA ASN A 248 16.69 10.20 -9.60
C ASN A 248 16.51 11.70 -9.93
N ARG A 249 15.34 12.25 -9.60
CA ARG A 249 15.04 13.68 -9.77
C ARG A 249 14.58 14.26 -8.43
N ILE A 250 15.24 15.32 -7.98
CA ILE A 250 15.01 15.92 -6.66
C ILE A 250 13.57 16.46 -6.50
N LEU A 251 12.99 17.02 -7.56
CA LEU A 251 11.70 17.72 -7.54
C LEU A 251 10.60 17.07 -8.40
N LEU A 252 10.90 15.95 -9.05
CA LEU A 252 9.98 15.28 -9.98
C LEU A 252 10.01 13.77 -9.73
N LYS A 253 8.96 13.07 -10.18
CA LYS A 253 8.96 11.61 -10.21
C LYS A 253 10.19 11.10 -11.00
N ASP A 254 10.84 10.07 -10.46
CA ASP A 254 11.98 9.41 -11.09
C ASP A 254 11.66 9.05 -12.54
N LYS A 255 12.59 9.40 -13.45
CA LYS A 255 12.44 9.06 -14.87
C LYS A 255 13.01 7.67 -15.10
N VAL A 256 12.16 6.72 -15.46
CA VAL A 256 12.61 5.40 -15.92
C VAL A 256 13.36 5.57 -17.24
N ILE A 257 14.61 5.12 -17.27
CA ILE A 257 15.47 5.11 -18.46
C ILE A 257 15.36 3.75 -19.16
N LEU A 258 15.41 2.67 -18.39
CA LEU A 258 15.35 1.31 -18.91
C LEU A 258 14.44 0.47 -18.01
N THR A 259 13.62 -0.36 -18.64
CA THR A 259 12.98 -1.51 -17.99
C THR A 259 13.05 -2.65 -18.99
N LYS A 260 13.97 -3.59 -18.76
CA LYS A 260 14.20 -4.70 -19.68
C LYS A 260 14.29 -6.02 -18.93
N VAL A 261 13.61 -7.01 -19.49
CA VAL A 261 13.77 -8.41 -19.14
C VAL A 261 14.98 -8.93 -19.89
N LEU A 262 15.99 -9.39 -19.16
CA LEU A 262 17.22 -9.90 -19.75
C LEU A 262 16.97 -11.29 -20.35
N SER A 263 17.41 -11.45 -21.58
CA SER A 263 17.52 -12.73 -22.28
C SER A 263 18.89 -13.37 -22.01
N ALA A 264 19.06 -14.65 -22.32
CA ALA A 264 20.36 -15.33 -22.21
C ALA A 264 21.46 -14.62 -23.01
N SER A 265 21.14 -14.00 -24.15
CA SER A 265 22.08 -13.21 -24.95
C SER A 265 22.49 -11.88 -24.31
N ASP A 266 21.70 -11.35 -23.38
CA ASP A 266 22.06 -10.13 -22.63
C ASP A 266 23.02 -10.44 -21.47
N LEU A 267 23.23 -11.72 -21.14
CA LEU A 267 24.06 -12.20 -20.03
C LEU A 267 25.38 -12.76 -20.56
N LYS A 268 26.50 -12.15 -20.15
CA LYS A 268 27.83 -12.69 -20.42
C LYS A 268 28.39 -13.38 -19.17
N ILE A 269 28.72 -14.66 -19.26
CA ILE A 269 29.42 -15.38 -18.20
C ILE A 269 30.91 -15.02 -18.26
N ILE A 270 31.43 -14.42 -17.19
CA ILE A 270 32.84 -14.02 -17.07
C ILE A 270 33.68 -15.14 -16.46
N SER A 271 33.13 -15.83 -15.47
CA SER A 271 33.74 -16.99 -14.82
C SER A 271 32.67 -17.88 -14.21
N GLN A 272 33.00 -19.15 -13.98
CA GLN A 272 32.17 -20.11 -13.27
C GLN A 272 33.04 -20.85 -12.26
N ASP A 273 32.58 -20.92 -11.01
CA ASP A 273 33.27 -21.65 -9.95
C ASP A 273 32.95 -23.15 -9.99
N LYS A 274 33.66 -23.93 -9.16
CA LYS A 274 33.46 -25.38 -9.04
C LYS A 274 32.10 -25.76 -8.41
N ASN A 275 31.43 -24.81 -7.77
CA ASN A 275 30.15 -25.00 -7.09
C ASN A 275 28.95 -24.62 -7.99
N GLY A 276 29.20 -24.17 -9.22
CA GLY A 276 28.17 -23.81 -10.19
C GLY A 276 27.72 -22.33 -10.15
N LEU A 277 28.33 -21.49 -9.31
CA LEU A 277 28.12 -20.05 -9.32
C LEU A 277 28.88 -19.42 -10.49
N SER A 278 28.18 -18.58 -11.23
CA SER A 278 28.70 -17.85 -12.37
C SER A 278 28.71 -16.34 -12.06
N LEU A 279 29.81 -15.68 -12.41
CA LEU A 279 29.88 -14.23 -12.44
C LEU A 279 29.29 -13.76 -13.77
N PHE A 280 28.15 -13.10 -13.71
CA PHE A 280 27.48 -12.51 -14.85
C PHE A 280 27.92 -11.07 -15.06
N GLU A 281 28.05 -10.66 -16.32
CA GLU A 281 28.23 -9.29 -16.75
C GLU A 281 27.10 -8.90 -17.71
N VAL A 282 26.51 -7.74 -17.45
CA VAL A 282 25.44 -7.13 -18.25
C VAL A 282 25.86 -5.73 -18.64
N ASP A 283 25.93 -5.47 -19.95
CA ASP A 283 26.32 -4.17 -20.49
C ASP A 283 25.09 -3.23 -20.54
N LEU A 284 24.95 -2.37 -19.53
CA LEU A 284 23.81 -1.46 -19.45
C LEU A 284 23.83 -0.37 -20.51
N GLN A 285 25.01 -0.01 -21.03
CA GLN A 285 25.13 0.98 -22.10
C GLN A 285 24.51 0.46 -23.39
N LYS A 286 24.77 -0.80 -23.74
CA LYS A 286 24.11 -1.46 -24.88
C LYS A 286 22.59 -1.57 -24.68
N LEU A 287 22.14 -1.90 -23.47
CA LEU A 287 20.71 -2.14 -23.21
C LEU A 287 19.87 -0.86 -23.15
N SER A 288 20.43 0.25 -22.66
CA SER A 288 19.72 1.52 -22.51
C SER A 288 19.89 2.48 -23.70
N GLY A 289 20.77 2.16 -24.65
CA GLY A 289 21.21 3.11 -25.68
C GLY A 289 22.13 4.21 -25.13
N GLY A 290 22.69 4.00 -23.93
CA GLY A 290 23.48 4.97 -23.18
C GLY A 290 22.64 5.76 -22.17
N PHE A 291 23.28 6.10 -21.05
CA PHE A 291 22.72 6.98 -20.03
C PHE A 291 23.82 7.86 -19.44
N ASP A 292 23.42 9.04 -18.97
CA ASP A 292 24.33 10.05 -18.43
C ASP A 292 24.84 9.64 -17.04
N SER A 293 25.98 8.96 -16.97
CA SER A 293 26.58 8.48 -15.73
C SER A 293 26.98 9.60 -14.74
N THR A 294 26.95 10.87 -15.16
CA THR A 294 27.20 12.02 -14.25
C THR A 294 26.01 12.34 -13.34
N LYS A 295 24.83 11.79 -13.62
CA LYS A 295 23.63 11.98 -12.80
C LYS A 295 23.41 10.78 -11.89
N LYS A 296 22.73 11.03 -10.77
CA LYS A 296 22.34 9.98 -9.83
C LYS A 296 21.28 9.06 -10.44
N HIS A 297 21.58 7.77 -10.47
CA HIS A 297 20.67 6.74 -10.96
C HIS A 297 20.39 5.70 -9.88
N ASN A 298 19.20 5.11 -9.95
CA ASN A 298 18.84 3.93 -9.19
C ASN A 298 18.77 2.74 -10.16
N LEU A 299 19.56 1.72 -9.86
CA LEU A 299 19.54 0.46 -10.58
C LEU A 299 18.90 -0.60 -9.68
N LYS A 300 17.75 -1.09 -10.12
CA LYS A 300 17.06 -2.21 -9.49
C LYS A 300 17.19 -3.44 -10.36
N VAL A 301 17.57 -4.55 -9.75
CA VAL A 301 17.65 -5.84 -10.42
C VAL A 301 16.75 -6.82 -9.69
N GLU A 302 15.80 -7.39 -10.42
CA GLU A 302 14.77 -8.27 -9.89
C GLU A 302 14.93 -9.65 -10.53
N LEU A 303 15.23 -10.66 -9.72
CA LEU A 303 15.16 -12.06 -10.14
C LEU A 303 13.82 -12.64 -9.66
N LYS A 304 13.04 -13.16 -10.61
CA LYS A 304 11.74 -13.78 -10.36
C LYS A 304 11.67 -15.13 -11.07
N THR A 305 10.82 -16.05 -10.60
CA THR A 305 10.40 -17.17 -11.45
C THR A 305 9.62 -16.64 -12.65
N ILE A 306 9.84 -17.21 -13.83
CA ILE A 306 8.83 -17.16 -14.89
C ILE A 306 7.67 -17.95 -14.30
N LYS A 307 6.53 -17.28 -14.08
CA LYS A 307 5.29 -17.95 -13.73
C LYS A 307 5.15 -19.14 -14.68
N SER A 308 4.97 -20.35 -14.15
CA SER A 308 4.32 -21.36 -14.99
C SER A 308 3.04 -20.68 -15.46
N VAL A 309 2.85 -20.58 -16.78
CA VAL A 309 1.61 -20.17 -17.43
C VAL A 309 1.52 -18.69 -17.85
N ASP A 310 2.26 -18.32 -18.91
CA ASP A 310 1.75 -17.46 -20.02
C ASP A 310 0.67 -18.23 -20.84
N VAL A 311 -0.21 -19.00 -20.18
CA VAL A 311 -1.45 -19.51 -20.78
C VAL A 311 -2.57 -18.65 -20.23
N SER A 312 -3.13 -17.85 -21.13
CA SER A 312 -4.50 -17.38 -21.07
C SER A 312 -5.43 -18.45 -20.51
N ASN A 313 -5.79 -18.34 -19.23
CA ASN A 313 -7.15 -18.53 -18.71
C ASN A 313 -7.13 -18.37 -17.18
N SER A 314 -7.53 -17.18 -16.75
CA SER A 314 -8.51 -16.92 -15.69
C SER A 314 -8.42 -17.72 -14.37
N ILE A 315 -8.19 -16.93 -13.30
CA ILE A 315 -8.66 -17.08 -11.90
C ILE A 315 -7.59 -17.56 -10.90
N ASN A 316 -7.11 -16.59 -10.12
CA ASN A 316 -6.55 -16.69 -8.76
C ASN A 316 -5.48 -17.77 -8.54
N LEU A 317 -4.26 -17.48 -8.99
CA LEU A 317 -3.04 -18.09 -8.44
C LEU A 317 -2.42 -17.16 -7.38
N PRO A 318 -2.30 -17.59 -6.10
CA PRO A 318 -1.58 -16.83 -5.09
C PRO A 318 -0.09 -16.70 -5.47
N ALA A 319 0.46 -15.52 -5.20
CA ALA A 319 1.80 -15.14 -5.64
C ALA A 319 2.89 -15.98 -4.95
N LEU A 320 3.72 -16.64 -5.76
CA LEU A 320 5.02 -17.17 -5.34
C LEU A 320 5.95 -15.98 -5.04
N THR A 321 5.92 -15.46 -3.83
CA THR A 321 6.78 -14.35 -3.39
C THR A 321 8.08 -14.86 -2.78
N ASN A 322 8.99 -15.33 -3.62
CA ASN A 322 10.42 -15.19 -3.36
C ASN A 322 10.96 -14.14 -4.33
N ILE A 323 10.68 -12.87 -4.02
CA ILE A 323 11.23 -11.74 -4.77
C ILE A 323 12.51 -11.31 -4.06
N HIS A 324 13.67 -11.67 -4.62
CA HIS A 324 14.93 -11.06 -4.21
C HIS A 324 15.06 -9.71 -4.92
N ASN A 325 14.87 -8.64 -4.16
CA ASN A 325 15.08 -7.27 -4.62
C ASN A 325 16.44 -6.79 -4.12
N ASN A 326 17.37 -6.56 -5.04
CA ASN A 326 18.60 -5.83 -4.73
C ASN A 326 18.60 -4.50 -5.49
N SER A 327 18.80 -3.41 -4.77
CA SER A 327 18.88 -2.05 -5.30
C SER A 327 20.25 -1.47 -5.05
N LEU A 328 20.85 -0.89 -6.08
CA LEU A 328 22.08 -0.12 -5.97
C LEU A 328 21.82 1.34 -6.31
N ILE A 329 22.37 2.22 -5.50
CA ILE A 329 22.47 3.64 -5.83
C ILE A 329 23.77 3.82 -6.60
N ILE A 330 23.67 4.18 -7.87
CA ILE A 330 24.85 4.50 -8.70
C ILE A 330 25.14 5.98 -8.53
N ASN A 331 26.22 6.27 -7.80
CA ASN A 331 26.90 7.56 -7.82
C ASN A 331 28.31 7.28 -8.34
N ASN A 332 28.74 7.98 -9.39
CA ASN A 332 30.17 8.12 -9.64
C ASN A 332 30.77 9.09 -8.62
#